data_AF-A0AAQ4CTF4-F1
#
_entry.id   AF-A0AAQ4CTF4-F1
#
_cell.length_a   1.000
_cell.length_b   1.000
_cell.length_c   1.000
_cell.angle_alpha   90.00
_cell.angle_beta   90.00
_cell.angle_gamma   90.00
#
_symmetry.space_group_name_H-M   'P 1'
#
loop_
_entity.id
_entity.type
_entity.pdbx_description
1 polymer ?
#
loop_
_entity_poly.entity_id
_entity_poly.type
_entity_poly.pdbx_seq_one_letter_code
_entity_poly.pdbx_strand_id
1 'polypeptide(L)' 'MARRTCPNCNKVVEILVEHSNNKIIKKCPNCGYIFIEYEAKKSLFPPSTESH' A
#
# COMPACT_ATOMS: atom_id res chain seq x y z
N MET A 1 9.49 6.03 -1.96
CA MET A 1 8.37 5.21 -2.51
C MET A 1 8.93 4.11 -3.39
N ALA A 2 8.38 2.90 -3.32
CA ALA A 2 8.81 1.78 -4.16
C ALA A 2 8.07 1.81 -5.51
N ARG A 3 8.81 1.84 -6.62
CA ARG A 3 8.27 1.69 -7.98
C ARG A 3 8.25 0.21 -8.35
N ARG A 4 7.19 -0.26 -8.99
CA ARG A 4 7.05 -1.66 -9.43
C ARG A 4 6.42 -1.73 -10.81
N THR A 5 6.82 -2.71 -11.59
CA THR A 5 6.13 -3.03 -12.85
C THR A 5 4.83 -3.73 -12.53
N CYS A 6 3.71 -3.18 -13.01
CA CYS A 6 2.41 -3.82 -12.88
C CYS A 6 2.30 -5.00 -13.86
N PRO A 7 1.99 -6.23 -13.40
CA PRO A 7 1.86 -7.38 -14.28
C PRO A 7 0.62 -7.33 -15.18
N ASN A 8 -0.38 -6.49 -14.84
CA ASN A 8 -1.61 -6.38 -15.64
C ASN A 8 -1.47 -5.38 -16.79
N CYS A 9 -0.94 -4.17 -16.52
CA CYS A 9 -0.78 -3.14 -17.55
C CYS A 9 0.64 -3.00 -18.10
N ASN A 10 1.61 -3.79 -17.59
CA ASN A 10 3.03 -3.77 -17.95
C ASN A 10 3.71 -2.39 -17.86
N LYS A 11 3.11 -1.45 -17.12
CA LYS A 11 3.67 -0.13 -16.84
C LYS A 11 4.45 -0.15 -15.53
N VAL A 12 5.55 0.61 -15.50
CA VAL A 12 6.21 0.95 -14.24
C VAL A 12 5.34 1.98 -13.54
N VAL A 13 4.84 1.63 -12.36
CA VAL A 13 3.95 2.48 -11.58
C VAL A 13 4.51 2.69 -10.18
N GLU A 14 4.19 3.84 -9.61
CA GLU A 14 4.36 4.05 -8.19
C GLU A 14 3.21 3.35 -7.46
N ILE A 15 3.54 2.55 -6.44
CA ILE A 15 2.53 1.79 -5.70
C ILE A 15 1.64 2.77 -4.95
N LEU A 16 0.34 2.74 -5.25
CA LEU A 16 -0.67 3.45 -4.49
C LEU A 16 -1.00 2.64 -3.24
N VAL A 17 -0.84 3.24 -2.06
CA VAL A 17 -1.21 2.64 -0.78
C VAL A 17 -2.51 3.26 -0.32
N GLU A 18 -3.56 2.45 -0.20
CA GLU A 18 -4.88 2.85 0.26
C GLU A 18 -5.14 2.24 1.64
N HIS A 19 -5.52 3.09 2.58
CA HIS A 19 -5.82 2.68 3.96
C HIS A 19 -7.34 2.72 4.10
N SER A 20 -7.97 1.54 4.19
CA SER A 20 -9.43 1.42 4.30
C SER A 20 -9.77 0.77 5.63
N ASN A 21 -10.21 1.60 6.59
CA ASN A 21 -10.49 1.26 7.99
C ASN A 21 -9.35 0.46 8.66
N ASN A 22 -9.36 -0.86 8.51
CA ASN A 22 -8.42 -1.79 9.13
C ASN A 22 -7.60 -2.59 8.09
N LYS A 23 -7.58 -2.15 6.83
CA LYS A 23 -6.88 -2.81 5.73
C LYS A 23 -5.94 -1.84 5.03
N ILE A 24 -4.77 -2.34 4.69
CA ILE A 24 -3.80 -1.66 3.84
C ILE A 24 -3.78 -2.39 2.50
N ILE A 25 -4.06 -1.65 1.44
CA ILE A 25 -4.12 -2.15 0.08
C ILE A 25 -3.05 -1.44 -0.73
N LYS A 26 -2.08 -2.19 -1.26
CA LYS A 26 -1.07 -1.70 -2.19
C LYS A 26 -1.50 -2.08 -3.60
N LYS A 27 -1.90 -1.10 -4.41
CA LYS A 27 -2.47 -1.33 -5.74
C LYS A 27 -1.83 -0.47 -6.84
N CYS A 28 -2.02 -0.88 -8.09
CA CYS A 28 -1.64 -0.13 -9.27
C CYS A 28 -2.61 1.04 -9.47
N PRO A 29 -2.14 2.29 -9.54
CA PRO A 29 -3.01 3.45 -9.75
C PRO A 29 -3.61 3.51 -11.17
N ASN A 30 -3.03 2.81 -12.13
CA ASN A 30 -3.46 2.89 -13.53
C ASN A 30 -4.59 1.90 -13.87
N CYS A 31 -4.56 0.71 -13.28
CA CYS A 31 -5.50 -0.37 -13.63
C CYS A 31 -6.15 -1.05 -12.42
N GLY A 32 -5.83 -0.62 -11.19
CA GLY A 32 -6.40 -1.17 -9.97
C GLY A 32 -5.85 -2.52 -9.51
N TYR A 33 -4.84 -3.09 -10.20
CA TYR A 33 -4.25 -4.38 -9.81
C TYR A 33 -3.72 -4.34 -8.37
N ILE A 34 -4.21 -5.23 -7.51
CA ILE A 34 -3.80 -5.30 -6.10
C ILE A 34 -2.52 -6.13 -6.02
N PHE A 35 -1.42 -5.48 -5.63
CA PHE A 35 -0.15 -6.15 -5.43
C PHE A 35 -0.11 -6.87 -4.08
N ILE A 36 -0.60 -6.21 -3.03
CA ILE A 36 -0.61 -6.74 -1.66
C ILE A 36 -1.85 -6.17 -0.97
N GLU A 37 -2.64 -7.02 -0.34
CA GLU A 37 -3.69 -6.63 0.59
C GLU A 37 -3.45 -7.34 1.93
N TYR A 38 -3.47 -6.58 3.02
CA TYR A 38 -3.40 -7.14 4.35
C TYR A 38 -4.23 -6.32 5.33
N GLU A 39 -4.77 -7.00 6.33
CA GLU A 39 -5.35 -6.30 7.47
C GLU A 39 -4.22 -5.64 8.26
N ALA A 40 -4.37 -4.34 8.50
CA ALA A 40 -3.64 -3.64 9.53
C ALA A 40 -4.15 -4.18 10.87
N LYS A 41 -3.74 -5.40 11.25
CA LYS A 41 -3.88 -5.86 12.62
C LYS A 41 -3.32 -4.72 13.48
N LYS A 42 -4.11 -4.23 14.45
CA LYS A 42 -3.68 -3.26 15.46
C LYS A 42 -2.32 -3.72 15.93
N SER A 43 -1.28 -3.10 15.39
CA SER A 43 0.07 -3.48 15.73
C SER A 43 0.19 -3.00 17.17
N LEU A 44 0.50 -3.91 18.08
CA LEU A 44 0.94 -3.61 19.45
C LEU A 44 2.26 -2.78 19.46
N PHE A 45 2.65 -2.22 18.32
CA PHE A 45 3.74 -1.28 18.15
C PHE A 45 3.10 0.10 17.99
N PRO A 46 3.21 0.99 18.99
CA PRO A 46 2.77 2.37 18.82
C PRO A 46 3.54 2.97 17.64
N PRO A 47 2.91 3.83 16.81
CA PRO A 47 3.69 4.70 15.96
C PRO A 47 4.60 5.48 16.89
N SER A 48 5.92 5.38 16.72
CA SER A 48 6.85 6.29 17.36
C SER A 48 6.48 7.69 16.88
N THR A 49 5.62 8.37 17.62
CA THR A 49 5.33 9.79 17.47
C THR A 49 6.64 10.48 17.81
N GLU A 50 7.38 10.83 16.75
CA GLU A 50 8.46 11.79 16.86
C GLU A 50 7.88 13.06 17.49
N SER A 51 8.51 13.46 18.59
CA SER A 51 8.07 14.48 19.53
C SER A 51 8.31 15.88 18.96
N HIS A 52 7.31 16.76 19.08
CA HIS A 52 7.52 18.17 19.46
C HIS A 52 6.22 18.78 19.99
#